data_AF-G0R539-F1
#
_entry.id   AF-G0R539-F1
#
_cell.length_a   1.000
_cell.length_b   1.000
_cell.length_c   1.000
_cell.angle_alpha   90.00
_cell.angle_beta   90.00
_cell.angle_gamma   90.00
#
_symmetry.space_group_name_H-M   'P 1'
#
loop_
_entity.id
_entity.type
_entity.pdbx_description
1 polymer ?
#
loop_
_entity_poly.entity_id
_entity_poly.type
_entity_poly.pdbx_seq_one_letter_code
_entity_poly.pdbx_strand_id
1 'polypeptide(L)'
;MSENLHCGGAGGSFGSAGGSPGSQKEIYNDLCAKIQSKKGYGNPLYPIFEGSGGGGFIVGMEEKDVVLNAGFGGGFIYVESIKIMLEGIIKADGISPEKPEYMHLGSGSGGSIQLHGVFIEGVNGIISANGGENTGIGGEGGAGRILINQTKWYSENFYPEKIGILVSVQQGGRKNVIKNQIQVFNGTIFSNPCLPGYEPYKGLFQCKKCSLGKYKKSVGRDMCLDCENENKERLEFVKEDFLQKRECSYVCKSGFKSIKRNNDKNIVCLENFEYFLAIMGNENVVYGLGMVILSILINIGMYILRKRKQGRILQKYQRGFGEENSFEEDFEHFNLQDITFHEKRMFLDGNNEPSCPFKINEALKKDCLCFLNRKFFCRDEDLENDVFEKINQVFQFGKVSVFLLGFLKIFFPFFYYKILLQIKMRKVLVAEGIFFQYLRENFTKRDFWIKFTYNKNFDQVFLDYIDYTKTKLQWNIEQKMPVLILFQGNGQFMNPFCINMEDSIRKINILETFEKFCESFEEFLDVVKEYEKEVFEKFGTFLQVCVHVLNEENGKVFVLGNEDDVKKDKYLKKLKNNYGIETFSGKYLLFFLKKESIIVGSFMRKIWIILMIKLNGFALMNMMI
;
A
#
# COMPACT_ATOMS: atom_id res chain seq x y z
N MET A 1 -20.31 89.04 31.39
CA MET A 1 -19.03 88.65 32.02
C MET A 1 -18.44 87.54 31.17
N SER A 2 -17.34 87.76 30.46
CA SER A 2 -16.64 86.67 29.78
C SER A 2 -15.90 85.87 30.85
N GLU A 3 -16.40 84.68 31.17
CA GLU A 3 -15.64 83.75 32.00
C GLU A 3 -14.43 83.29 31.20
N ASN A 4 -13.23 83.60 31.70
CA ASN A 4 -12.00 83.19 31.04
C ASN A 4 -11.84 81.67 31.15
N LEU A 5 -11.60 81.02 30.01
CA LEU A 5 -11.28 79.60 29.95
C LEU A 5 -9.93 79.36 30.64
N HIS A 6 -9.93 78.66 31.78
CA HIS A 6 -8.72 78.27 32.50
C HIS A 6 -8.43 76.77 32.31
N CYS A 7 -7.81 76.44 31.18
CA CYS A 7 -7.21 75.12 31.00
C CYS A 7 -5.89 75.04 31.77
N GLY A 8 -5.62 73.87 32.35
CA GLY A 8 -4.29 73.57 32.86
C GLY A 8 -3.24 73.47 31.74
N GLY A 9 -1.99 73.32 32.15
CA GLY A 9 -0.88 73.05 31.25
C GLY A 9 -0.65 71.54 31.05
N ALA A 10 -0.23 71.16 29.86
CA ALA A 10 0.06 69.76 29.54
C ALA A 10 1.32 69.26 30.27
N GLY A 11 1.33 67.98 30.62
CA GLY A 11 2.49 67.37 31.27
C GLY A 11 3.70 67.25 30.34
N GLY A 12 4.88 67.14 30.93
CA GLY A 12 6.14 66.92 30.21
C GLY A 12 6.11 65.60 29.43
N SER A 13 6.88 65.51 28.36
CA SER A 13 6.87 64.37 27.44
C SER A 13 8.27 63.91 27.03
N PHE A 14 8.88 62.92 27.71
CA PHE A 14 10.19 62.35 27.32
C PHE A 14 10.11 60.87 26.88
N GLY A 15 9.95 59.94 27.82
CA GLY A 15 9.70 58.52 27.54
C GLY A 15 8.32 58.25 26.95
N SER A 16 7.41 59.21 27.08
CA SER A 16 6.09 59.21 26.46
C SER A 16 5.51 60.59 26.31
N ALA A 17 4.33 60.65 25.70
CA ALA A 17 3.44 61.79 25.89
C ALA A 17 3.05 61.90 27.38
N GLY A 18 3.04 63.13 27.91
CA GLY A 18 2.36 63.46 29.17
C GLY A 18 0.84 63.45 29.03
N GLY A 19 0.14 63.67 30.14
CA GLY A 19 -1.32 63.79 30.15
C GLY A 19 -1.78 65.12 29.58
N SER A 20 -3.00 65.11 29.03
CA SER A 20 -3.72 66.33 28.70
C SER A 20 -4.15 67.05 29.98
N PRO A 21 -4.21 68.38 29.96
CA PRO A 21 -4.71 69.15 31.09
C PRO A 21 -6.23 69.02 31.23
N GLY A 22 -6.70 69.18 32.46
CA GLY A 22 -8.11 69.40 32.78
C GLY A 22 -8.46 70.89 32.83
N SER A 23 -9.71 71.16 33.21
CA SER A 23 -10.24 72.50 33.47
C SER A 23 -10.72 72.60 34.92
N GLN A 24 -10.70 73.80 35.48
CA GLN A 24 -11.37 74.09 36.76
C GLN A 24 -12.89 73.85 36.71
N LYS A 25 -13.50 73.99 35.53
CA LYS A 25 -14.92 73.68 35.29
C LYS A 25 -15.02 72.52 34.31
N GLU A 26 -15.76 71.48 34.71
CA GLU A 26 -15.88 70.23 33.94
C GLU A 26 -16.39 70.44 32.51
N ILE A 27 -17.27 71.41 32.29
CA ILE A 27 -17.83 71.73 30.96
C ILE A 27 -16.78 72.09 29.90
N TYR A 28 -15.56 72.46 30.32
CA TYR A 28 -14.46 72.79 29.42
C TYR A 28 -13.41 71.70 29.32
N ASN A 29 -13.55 70.57 30.02
CA ASN A 29 -12.59 69.47 29.97
C ASN A 29 -12.37 68.97 28.54
N ASP A 30 -13.43 68.86 27.73
CA ASP A 30 -13.32 68.42 26.33
C ASP A 30 -12.54 69.41 25.46
N LEU A 31 -12.59 70.70 25.79
CA LEU A 31 -11.84 71.74 25.08
C LEU A 31 -10.38 71.74 25.53
N CYS A 32 -10.12 71.62 26.83
CA CYS A 32 -8.77 71.57 27.40
C CYS A 32 -8.04 70.27 27.04
N ALA A 33 -8.77 69.15 26.87
CA ALA A 33 -8.21 67.89 26.42
C ALA A 33 -7.59 67.96 25.00
N LYS A 34 -7.99 68.96 24.19
CA LYS A 34 -7.37 69.22 22.88
C LYS A 34 -5.95 69.78 22.98
N ILE A 35 -5.55 70.30 24.16
CA ILE A 35 -4.17 70.69 24.44
C ILE A 35 -3.37 69.41 24.65
N GLN A 36 -2.83 68.87 23.57
CA GLN A 36 -2.06 67.65 23.62
C GLN A 36 -0.66 67.93 24.14
N SER A 37 -0.18 67.04 25.01
CA SER A 37 1.23 66.99 25.36
C SER A 37 2.06 66.66 24.11
N LYS A 38 3.35 67.04 24.12
CA LYS A 38 4.25 66.71 23.02
C LYS A 38 4.38 65.18 22.90
N LYS A 39 4.73 64.68 21.72
CA LYS A 39 5.19 63.29 21.60
C LYS A 39 6.49 63.12 22.41
N GLY A 40 6.68 61.93 22.99
CA GLY A 40 7.96 61.60 23.63
C GLY A 40 9.13 61.72 22.64
N TYR A 41 10.28 62.20 23.12
CA TYR A 41 11.47 62.50 22.29
C TYR A 41 12.71 61.72 22.75
N GLY A 42 13.75 61.69 21.92
CA GLY A 42 15.00 60.99 22.20
C GLY A 42 15.02 59.52 21.76
N ASN A 43 16.19 58.88 21.85
CA ASN A 43 16.39 57.48 21.43
C ASN A 43 16.02 56.50 22.57
N PRO A 44 15.08 55.55 22.36
CA PRO A 44 14.67 54.62 23.42
C PRO A 44 15.76 53.61 23.78
N LEU A 45 16.71 53.36 22.87
CA LEU A 45 17.83 52.44 23.06
C LEU A 45 19.02 53.13 23.74
N TYR A 46 19.03 54.47 23.77
CA TYR A 46 20.12 55.27 24.29
C TYR A 46 19.58 56.50 25.04
N PRO A 47 19.04 56.31 26.26
CA PRO A 47 18.38 57.36 27.02
C PRO A 47 19.41 58.27 27.69
N ILE A 48 19.77 59.37 27.03
CA ILE A 48 20.78 60.34 27.50
C ILE A 48 20.21 61.71 27.89
N PHE A 49 18.90 61.89 27.76
CA PHE A 49 18.28 63.18 28.02
C PHE A 49 17.54 63.17 29.35
N GLU A 50 17.54 64.33 30.00
CA GLU A 50 16.68 64.60 31.15
C GLU A 50 15.21 64.60 30.72
N GLY A 51 14.33 64.43 31.70
CA GLY A 51 12.90 64.61 31.50
C GLY A 51 12.60 66.07 31.19
N SER A 52 11.60 66.32 30.36
CA SER A 52 11.08 67.68 30.18
C SER A 52 10.18 68.06 31.35
N GLY A 53 10.21 69.33 31.74
CA GLY A 53 9.20 69.89 32.63
C GLY A 53 7.80 69.93 31.98
N GLY A 54 6.78 70.05 32.81
CA GLY A 54 5.42 70.32 32.34
C GLY A 54 5.26 71.77 31.90
N GLY A 55 4.38 72.01 30.93
CA GLY A 55 4.08 73.37 30.47
C GLY A 55 2.91 73.99 31.23
N GLY A 56 2.69 75.28 31.05
CA GLY A 56 1.49 76.00 31.50
C GLY A 56 1.74 77.51 31.54
N PHE A 57 0.66 78.30 31.52
CA PHE A 57 0.73 79.75 31.62
C PHE A 57 -0.07 80.20 32.85
N ILE A 58 0.53 81.09 33.65
CA ILE A 58 -0.17 81.79 34.72
C ILE A 58 -0.81 83.02 34.09
N VAL A 59 -2.14 83.00 33.91
CA VAL A 59 -2.87 84.15 33.35
C VAL A 59 -3.01 85.22 34.44
N GLY A 60 -2.33 86.36 34.28
CA GLY A 60 -2.48 87.54 35.16
C GLY A 60 -1.21 88.10 35.79
N MET A 61 -0.03 87.54 35.50
CA MET A 61 1.26 88.14 35.89
C MET A 61 1.89 88.83 34.67
N GLU A 62 2.50 90.00 34.88
CA GLU A 62 3.20 90.74 33.82
C GLU A 62 4.29 89.85 33.19
N GLU A 63 4.58 90.06 31.89
CA GLU A 63 5.46 89.26 31.02
C GLU A 63 6.89 89.00 31.57
N LYS A 64 7.26 89.65 32.68
CA LYS A 64 8.54 89.51 33.39
C LYS A 64 8.57 88.41 34.45
N ASP A 65 7.41 87.89 34.87
CA ASP A 65 7.29 86.79 35.84
C ASP A 65 6.90 85.48 35.14
N VAL A 66 7.69 85.05 34.15
CA VAL A 66 7.63 83.67 33.64
C VAL A 66 8.13 82.75 34.75
N VAL A 67 7.20 82.33 35.62
CA VAL A 67 7.51 81.50 36.78
C VAL A 67 8.05 80.14 36.29
N LEU A 68 9.32 79.89 36.60
CA LEU A 68 10.07 78.63 36.38
C LEU A 68 9.55 77.43 37.22
N ASN A 69 8.40 77.55 37.89
CA ASN A 69 7.87 76.58 38.85
C ASN A 69 6.76 75.68 38.26
N ALA A 70 6.90 75.28 37.00
CA ALA A 70 6.13 74.15 36.47
C ALA A 70 6.71 72.82 36.97
N GLY A 71 6.03 71.70 36.72
CA GLY A 71 6.56 70.40 37.14
C GLY A 71 7.93 70.15 36.53
N PHE A 72 8.88 69.65 37.32
CA PHE A 72 10.27 69.43 36.91
C PHE A 72 10.46 68.03 36.34
N GLY A 73 11.15 67.93 35.20
CA GLY A 73 11.52 66.64 34.66
C GLY A 73 12.60 65.94 35.50
N GLY A 74 12.63 64.61 35.46
CA GLY A 74 13.66 63.83 36.14
C GLY A 74 15.04 63.99 35.50
N GLY A 75 16.12 63.81 36.27
CA GLY A 75 17.49 63.96 35.77
C GLY A 75 17.99 62.80 34.90
N PHE A 76 19.26 62.88 34.49
CA PHE A 76 19.99 61.77 33.86
C PHE A 76 20.96 61.14 34.87
N ILE A 77 20.80 59.83 35.11
CA ILE A 77 21.66 59.06 36.01
C ILE A 77 22.42 58.02 35.18
N TYR A 78 23.76 58.05 35.27
CA TYR A 78 24.65 57.07 34.65
C TYR A 78 25.49 56.38 35.72
N VAL A 79 25.44 55.06 35.78
CA VAL A 79 26.24 54.24 36.70
C VAL A 79 26.98 53.18 35.89
N GLU A 80 28.30 53.17 35.99
CA GLU A 80 29.14 52.13 35.40
C GLU A 80 30.03 51.50 36.48
N SER A 81 29.98 50.18 36.63
CA SER A 81 30.81 49.42 37.57
C SER A 81 30.94 47.97 37.14
N ILE A 82 32.01 47.29 37.52
CA ILE A 82 32.14 45.85 37.30
C ILE A 82 30.99 45.10 38.02
N LYS A 83 30.70 45.49 39.27
CA LYS A 83 29.63 44.91 40.08
C LYS A 83 28.77 46.02 40.68
N ILE A 84 27.48 46.00 40.39
CA ILE A 84 26.46 46.86 40.97
C ILE A 84 25.63 46.02 41.94
N MET A 85 25.69 46.33 43.24
CA MET A 85 24.82 45.74 44.25
C MET A 85 23.76 46.78 44.63
N LEU A 86 22.52 46.56 44.19
CA LEU A 86 21.42 47.50 44.36
C LEU A 86 20.47 47.05 45.47
N GLU A 87 20.73 47.54 46.68
CA GLU A 87 19.86 47.37 47.85
C GLU A 87 19.10 48.65 48.22
N GLY A 88 19.38 49.75 47.51
CA GLY A 88 18.78 51.06 47.72
C GLY A 88 17.87 51.50 46.57
N ILE A 89 17.72 52.82 46.43
CA ILE A 89 16.77 53.45 45.50
C ILE A 89 17.53 54.35 44.52
N ILE A 90 17.31 54.17 43.21
CA ILE A 90 17.77 55.07 42.14
C ILE A 90 16.52 55.68 41.50
N LYS A 91 16.34 57.00 41.57
CA LYS A 91 15.18 57.71 41.00
C LYS A 91 15.59 58.82 40.06
N ALA A 92 15.00 58.81 38.87
CA ALA A 92 14.94 59.93 37.94
C ALA A 92 13.46 60.26 37.69
N ASP A 93 12.65 60.29 38.74
CA ASP A 93 11.22 60.58 38.64
C ASP A 93 10.99 62.07 38.35
N GLY A 94 9.99 62.37 37.52
CA GLY A 94 9.48 63.72 37.35
C GLY A 94 8.66 64.16 38.57
N ILE A 95 8.61 65.46 38.80
CA ILE A 95 7.98 66.07 39.97
C ILE A 95 6.79 66.94 39.52
N SER A 96 5.72 66.89 40.30
CA SER A 96 4.55 67.77 40.12
C SER A 96 4.77 69.10 40.86
N PRO A 97 4.15 70.20 40.43
CA PRO A 97 4.18 71.45 41.19
C PRO A 97 3.73 71.24 42.65
N GLU A 98 4.57 71.63 43.62
CA GLU A 98 4.29 71.41 45.05
C GLU A 98 3.31 72.44 45.63
N LYS A 99 3.30 73.67 45.09
CA LYS A 99 2.45 74.74 45.60
C LYS A 99 1.05 74.69 44.99
N PRO A 100 -0.03 74.86 45.79
CA PRO A 100 -1.41 74.87 45.30
C PRO A 100 -1.67 75.87 44.17
N GLU A 101 -1.04 77.04 44.23
CA GLU A 101 -1.12 78.09 43.21
C GLU A 101 -0.64 77.65 41.83
N TYR A 102 0.22 76.62 41.75
CA TYR A 102 0.77 76.08 40.51
C TYR A 102 0.20 74.72 40.11
N MET A 103 -0.82 74.20 40.82
CA MET A 103 -1.45 72.92 40.48
C MET A 103 -2.12 72.92 39.10
N HIS A 104 -2.35 74.07 38.49
CA HIS A 104 -2.84 74.17 37.12
C HIS A 104 -1.73 73.95 36.06
N LEU A 105 -0.45 73.97 36.44
CA LEU A 105 0.67 73.68 35.55
C LEU A 105 0.85 72.18 35.40
N GLY A 106 1.34 71.74 34.24
CA GLY A 106 1.64 70.35 33.99
C GLY A 106 2.77 69.82 34.87
N SER A 107 2.74 68.52 35.15
CA SER A 107 3.78 67.79 35.88
C SER A 107 4.95 67.42 34.97
N GLY A 108 6.16 67.29 35.53
CA GLY A 108 7.35 66.95 34.76
C GLY A 108 7.43 65.46 34.42
N SER A 109 8.06 65.12 33.29
CA SER A 109 8.24 63.73 32.88
C SER A 109 9.39 63.05 33.63
N GLY A 110 9.37 61.72 33.70
CA GLY A 110 10.54 60.96 34.15
C GLY A 110 11.77 61.21 33.27
N GLY A 111 12.95 61.05 33.86
CA GLY A 111 14.26 61.24 33.22
C GLY A 111 14.86 59.96 32.65
N SER A 112 16.18 59.90 32.60
CA SER A 112 16.94 58.78 32.03
C SER A 112 17.80 58.10 33.09
N ILE A 113 17.79 56.78 33.15
CA ILE A 113 18.71 55.99 34.00
C ILE A 113 19.46 55.00 33.10
N GLN A 114 20.78 54.94 33.22
CA GLN A 114 21.64 53.96 32.57
C GLN A 114 22.49 53.24 33.63
N LEU A 115 22.35 51.92 33.69
CA LEU A 115 23.17 51.04 34.53
C LEU A 115 24.01 50.13 33.64
N HIS A 116 25.33 50.25 33.75
CA HIS A 116 26.29 49.45 33.00
C HIS A 116 27.14 48.65 33.98
N GLY A 117 27.12 47.33 33.86
CA GLY A 117 28.05 46.53 34.65
C GLY A 117 28.21 45.10 34.20
N VAL A 118 29.22 44.42 34.71
CA VAL A 118 29.38 42.99 34.44
C VAL A 118 28.34 42.20 35.23
N PHE A 119 28.08 42.64 36.47
CA PHE A 119 27.17 42.01 37.42
C PHE A 119 26.24 43.06 38.03
N ILE A 120 24.92 42.82 38.00
CA ILE A 120 23.93 43.69 38.67
C ILE A 120 23.02 42.78 39.51
N GLU A 121 23.13 42.92 40.84
CA GLU A 121 22.46 42.06 41.83
C GLU A 121 21.74 42.93 42.87
N GLY A 122 20.73 42.40 43.55
CA GLY A 122 20.05 43.14 44.61
C GLY A 122 18.72 42.51 45.01
N VAL A 123 18.41 42.44 46.31
CA VAL A 123 17.19 41.77 46.81
C VAL A 123 16.00 42.73 46.94
N ASN A 124 16.25 44.00 47.27
CA ASN A 124 15.20 45.00 47.56
C ASN A 124 15.44 46.35 46.85
N GLY A 125 16.24 46.36 45.79
CA GLY A 125 16.54 47.58 45.05
C GLY A 125 15.32 48.18 44.34
N ILE A 126 15.26 49.50 44.20
CA ILE A 126 14.22 50.18 43.41
C ILE A 126 14.89 51.09 42.38
N ILE A 127 14.47 50.97 41.12
CA ILE A 127 14.86 51.87 40.04
C ILE A 127 13.59 52.49 39.48
N SER A 128 13.45 53.81 39.52
CA SER A 128 12.27 54.49 38.97
C SER A 128 12.61 55.69 38.09
N ALA A 129 11.89 55.80 36.98
CA ALA A 129 11.88 56.98 36.12
C ALA A 129 10.42 57.29 35.74
N ASN A 130 9.57 57.43 36.74
CA ASN A 130 8.15 57.73 36.58
C ASN A 130 7.93 59.22 36.27
N GLY A 131 6.83 59.57 35.62
CA GLY A 131 6.39 60.96 35.49
C GLY A 131 5.73 61.48 36.77
N GLY A 132 5.71 62.80 36.93
CA GLY A 132 5.05 63.46 38.06
C GLY A 132 3.53 63.26 38.02
N GLU A 133 2.92 63.08 39.20
CA GLU A 133 1.50 62.79 39.38
C GLU A 133 0.58 63.91 38.84
N ASN A 134 -0.66 63.55 38.52
CA ASN A 134 -1.70 64.50 38.13
C ASN A 134 -2.05 65.42 39.31
N THR A 135 -2.09 66.73 39.06
CA THR A 135 -2.46 67.76 40.04
C THR A 135 -3.96 68.09 40.05
N GLY A 136 -4.76 67.38 39.26
CA GLY A 136 -6.21 67.58 39.08
C GLY A 136 -6.57 68.50 37.92
N ILE A 137 -5.77 69.54 37.67
CA ILE A 137 -5.97 70.51 36.58
C ILE A 137 -4.82 70.43 35.56
N GLY A 138 -3.57 70.36 36.02
CA GLY A 138 -2.41 70.14 35.16
C GLY A 138 -2.33 68.70 34.67
N GLY A 139 -1.80 68.51 33.46
CA GLY A 139 -1.57 67.17 32.91
C GLY A 139 -0.44 66.43 33.66
N GLU A 140 -0.62 65.13 33.89
CA GLU A 140 0.42 64.25 34.45
C GLU A 140 1.68 64.17 33.58
N GLY A 141 2.85 63.97 34.18
CA GLY A 141 4.10 63.84 33.46
C GLY A 141 4.21 62.51 32.72
N GLY A 142 4.76 62.51 31.52
CA GLY A 142 5.12 61.29 30.78
C GLY A 142 6.18 60.47 31.53
N ALA A 143 6.29 59.17 31.27
CA ALA A 143 7.34 58.40 31.93
C ALA A 143 8.73 58.70 31.35
N GLY A 144 9.75 58.22 32.02
CA GLY A 144 11.15 58.28 31.62
C GLY A 144 11.63 57.04 30.87
N ARG A 145 12.95 56.82 30.90
CA ARG A 145 13.60 55.71 30.22
C ARG A 145 14.70 55.10 31.08
N ILE A 146 14.80 53.77 31.09
CA ILE A 146 15.79 53.04 31.87
C ILE A 146 16.52 52.07 30.93
N LEU A 147 17.84 52.10 30.93
CA LEU A 147 18.73 51.19 30.23
C LEU A 147 19.53 50.40 31.26
N ILE A 148 19.45 49.07 31.21
CA ILE A 148 20.23 48.16 32.06
C ILE A 148 21.06 47.26 31.15
N ASN A 149 22.37 47.51 31.12
CA ASN A 149 23.32 46.78 30.32
C ASN A 149 24.24 45.91 31.20
N GLN A 150 24.13 44.59 31.04
CA GLN A 150 24.92 43.60 31.76
C GLN A 150 25.94 42.90 30.86
N THR A 151 27.24 43.17 30.95
CA THR A 151 28.23 42.69 29.96
C THR A 151 28.37 41.16 29.91
N LYS A 152 28.12 40.45 31.02
CA LYS A 152 28.17 38.97 31.11
C LYS A 152 26.79 38.29 31.11
N TRP A 153 25.80 38.91 30.48
CA TRP A 153 24.44 38.36 30.34
C TRP A 153 24.36 36.98 29.66
N TYR A 154 25.42 36.58 28.93
CA TYR A 154 25.48 35.35 28.14
C TYR A 154 26.05 34.14 28.89
N SER A 155 26.40 34.25 30.18
CA SER A 155 26.97 33.12 30.94
C SER A 155 25.85 32.28 31.58
N GLU A 156 25.73 31.02 31.16
CA GLU A 156 24.68 30.08 31.63
C GLU A 156 24.67 29.84 33.15
N ASN A 157 25.82 30.00 33.81
CA ASN A 157 25.99 29.82 35.26
C ASN A 157 25.70 31.08 36.08
N PHE A 158 25.30 32.18 35.44
CA PHE A 158 25.28 33.51 36.05
C PHE A 158 23.86 34.05 36.27
N TYR A 159 22.93 33.20 36.69
CA TYR A 159 21.62 33.67 37.15
C TYR A 159 21.59 33.64 38.67
N PRO A 160 21.88 34.77 39.34
CA PRO A 160 21.75 34.86 40.79
C PRO A 160 20.30 34.52 41.19
N GLU A 161 20.15 33.56 42.11
CA GLU A 161 18.85 33.03 42.55
C GLU A 161 17.91 34.09 43.14
N LYS A 162 18.42 35.28 43.48
CA LYS A 162 17.67 36.35 44.13
C LYS A 162 18.05 37.73 43.59
N ILE A 163 17.40 38.15 42.50
CA ILE A 163 17.30 39.56 42.14
C ILE A 163 15.85 40.02 42.33
N GLY A 164 15.62 40.80 43.38
CA GLY A 164 14.34 41.45 43.71
C GLY A 164 14.36 42.96 43.43
N ILE A 165 15.12 43.41 42.44
CA ILE A 165 15.11 44.80 41.99
C ILE A 165 13.77 45.12 41.32
N LEU A 166 13.05 46.11 41.84
CA LEU A 166 11.83 46.65 41.26
C LEU A 166 12.16 47.78 40.28
N VAL A 167 11.79 47.62 39.01
CA VAL A 167 11.97 48.65 37.98
C VAL A 167 10.61 49.26 37.61
N SER A 168 10.49 50.57 37.71
CA SER A 168 9.25 51.31 37.44
C SER A 168 9.47 52.42 36.42
N VAL A 169 8.66 52.40 35.37
CA VAL A 169 8.58 53.48 34.39
C VAL A 169 7.10 53.67 34.06
N GLN A 170 6.47 54.63 34.72
CA GLN A 170 5.04 54.90 34.60
C GLN A 170 4.80 56.39 34.32
N GLN A 171 3.82 56.68 33.48
CA GLN A 171 3.23 58.01 33.39
C GLN A 171 2.59 58.33 34.76
N GLY A 172 2.74 59.55 35.25
CA GLY A 172 2.22 59.93 36.56
C GLY A 172 0.71 59.69 36.67
N GLY A 173 0.16 59.50 37.87
CA GLY A 173 -1.30 59.33 38.07
C GLY A 173 -1.88 57.93 37.82
N ARG A 174 -1.21 57.05 37.07
CA ARG A 174 -1.68 55.67 36.85
C ARG A 174 -1.26 54.71 37.96
N LYS A 175 -2.04 54.62 39.04
CA LYS A 175 -1.75 53.74 40.19
C LYS A 175 -1.90 52.22 39.96
N ASN A 176 -2.34 51.75 38.78
CA ASN A 176 -2.84 50.36 38.63
C ASN A 176 -2.35 49.54 37.42
N VAL A 177 -1.27 49.90 36.72
CA VAL A 177 -0.77 49.03 35.64
C VAL A 177 0.20 47.97 36.19
N ILE A 178 -0.41 46.92 36.73
CA ILE A 178 0.02 45.53 36.93
C ILE A 178 1.53 45.23 36.85
N LYS A 179 2.05 44.79 38.02
CA LYS A 179 3.42 44.35 38.36
C LYS A 179 4.11 43.30 37.46
N ASN A 180 3.52 42.79 36.37
CA ASN A 180 4.10 41.63 35.65
C ASN A 180 3.91 41.63 34.13
N GLN A 181 3.27 42.65 33.54
CA GLN A 181 3.18 42.79 32.09
C GLN A 181 3.89 44.09 31.72
N ILE A 182 5.02 43.99 31.01
CA ILE A 182 5.59 45.12 30.32
C ILE A 182 4.63 45.47 29.18
N GLN A 183 3.56 46.19 29.50
CA GLN A 183 2.94 47.02 28.51
C GLN A 183 3.83 48.25 28.39
N VAL A 184 4.57 48.34 27.28
CA VAL A 184 5.31 49.52 26.83
C VAL A 184 4.30 50.60 26.41
N PHE A 185 3.33 50.90 27.27
CA PHE A 185 2.55 52.11 27.12
C PHE A 185 3.23 53.16 27.97
N ASN A 186 3.93 54.03 27.25
CA ASN A 186 4.37 55.33 27.70
C ASN A 186 5.66 55.38 28.54
N GLY A 187 6.66 54.55 28.24
CA GLY A 187 8.04 54.66 28.71
C GLY A 187 8.92 53.58 28.07
N THR A 188 10.25 53.58 28.27
CA THR A 188 11.11 52.50 27.74
C THR A 188 12.03 51.92 28.80
N ILE A 189 11.94 50.61 29.03
CA ILE A 189 12.97 49.84 29.72
C ILE A 189 13.73 49.04 28.66
N PHE A 190 15.00 49.33 28.47
CA PHE A 190 15.90 48.59 27.58
C PHE A 190 16.84 47.74 28.42
N SER A 191 16.92 46.46 28.11
CA SER A 191 17.77 45.50 28.81
C SER A 191 18.47 44.55 27.84
N ASN A 192 19.49 43.84 28.30
CA ASN A 192 20.17 42.89 27.41
C ASN A 192 19.21 41.81 26.90
N PRO A 193 19.32 41.42 25.62
CA PRO A 193 18.48 40.36 25.07
C PRO A 193 18.79 39.04 25.81
N CYS A 194 17.88 38.08 25.75
CA CYS A 194 18.12 36.74 26.28
C CYS A 194 18.70 35.82 25.22
N LEU A 195 19.57 34.90 25.64
CA LEU A 195 20.16 33.88 24.79
C LEU A 195 19.08 32.92 24.25
N PRO A 196 19.37 32.15 23.18
CA PRO A 196 18.53 31.02 22.78
C PRO A 196 18.29 30.09 23.97
N GLY A 197 17.04 29.62 24.12
CA GLY A 197 16.62 28.83 25.29
C GLY A 197 16.28 29.63 26.55
N TYR A 198 16.38 30.97 26.53
CA TYR A 198 16.03 31.83 27.65
C TYR A 198 15.00 32.92 27.27
N GLU A 199 14.00 33.13 28.12
CA GLU A 199 13.03 34.22 28.00
C GLU A 199 13.20 35.27 29.09
N PRO A 200 12.75 36.51 28.87
CA PRO A 200 12.75 37.51 29.92
C PRO A 200 11.94 37.07 31.15
N TYR A 201 12.43 37.40 32.34
CA TYR A 201 11.79 37.19 33.63
C TYR A 201 11.64 38.52 34.37
N LYS A 202 10.49 38.72 35.05
CA LYS A 202 10.23 39.83 35.99
C LYS A 202 10.87 41.18 35.60
N GLY A 203 10.43 41.80 34.49
CA GLY A 203 10.85 43.17 34.15
C GLY A 203 12.07 43.29 33.23
N LEU A 204 12.27 42.31 32.34
CA LEU A 204 13.12 42.38 31.12
C LEU A 204 14.63 42.22 31.25
N PHE A 205 15.28 42.50 32.38
CA PHE A 205 16.75 42.39 32.49
C PHE A 205 17.25 41.07 33.06
N GLN A 206 16.34 40.20 33.50
CA GLN A 206 16.65 38.83 33.86
C GLN A 206 16.18 37.90 32.75
N CYS A 207 16.96 36.87 32.49
CA CYS A 207 16.60 35.83 31.55
C CYS A 207 16.40 34.55 32.33
N LYS A 208 15.19 34.01 32.34
CA LYS A 208 14.95 32.67 32.87
C LYS A 208 15.02 31.67 31.74
N LYS A 209 15.36 30.46 32.11
CA LYS A 209 15.34 29.33 31.19
C LYS A 209 13.91 29.06 30.71
N CYS A 210 13.74 28.71 29.44
CA CYS A 210 12.44 28.30 28.92
C CYS A 210 11.90 27.14 29.75
N SER A 211 10.61 27.17 30.10
CA SER A 211 9.96 26.02 30.74
C SER A 211 9.93 24.81 29.81
N LEU A 212 9.81 23.61 30.38
CA LEU A 212 9.60 22.38 29.60
C LEU A 212 8.46 22.54 28.59
N GLY A 213 8.67 22.06 27.37
CA GLY A 213 7.71 22.21 26.26
C GLY A 213 7.73 23.57 25.56
N LYS A 214 8.72 24.44 25.87
CA LYS A 214 8.97 25.69 25.14
C LYS A 214 10.38 25.80 24.60
N TYR A 215 10.55 26.55 23.51
CA TYR A 215 11.82 26.79 22.84
C TYR A 215 11.99 28.26 22.43
N LYS A 216 13.24 28.67 22.19
CA LYS A 216 13.59 29.96 21.59
C LYS A 216 14.90 29.85 20.81
N LYS A 217 14.88 30.22 19.53
CA LYS A 217 16.04 30.03 18.63
C LYS A 217 17.00 31.20 18.58
N SER A 218 16.47 32.41 18.59
CA SER A 218 17.23 33.64 18.39
C SER A 218 17.54 34.30 19.72
N VAL A 219 18.65 35.03 19.74
CA VAL A 219 18.90 36.05 20.75
C VAL A 219 17.83 37.12 20.60
N GLY A 220 17.15 37.48 21.69
CA GLY A 220 16.10 38.49 21.62
C GLY A 220 15.37 38.68 22.94
N ARG A 221 14.36 39.55 22.94
CA ARG A 221 13.47 39.79 24.09
C ARG A 221 12.14 39.07 23.99
N ASP A 222 11.97 38.25 22.95
CA ASP A 222 10.75 37.49 22.78
C ASP A 222 10.62 36.42 23.87
N MET A 223 9.37 36.12 24.21
CA MET A 223 9.03 35.01 25.11
C MET A 223 9.34 33.66 24.44
N CYS A 224 9.52 32.61 25.22
CA CYS A 224 9.69 31.27 24.65
C CYS A 224 8.37 30.83 23.99
N LEU A 225 8.49 30.21 22.81
CA LEU A 225 7.38 29.68 22.04
C LEU A 225 7.13 28.22 22.42
N ASP A 226 5.90 27.74 22.30
CA ASP A 226 5.60 26.33 22.54
C ASP A 226 6.24 25.45 21.45
N CYS A 227 6.81 24.31 21.82
CA CYS A 227 7.42 23.40 20.86
C CYS A 227 6.40 22.90 19.82
N GLU A 228 6.85 22.64 18.59
CA GLU A 228 6.00 22.24 17.45
C GLU A 228 5.83 20.71 17.36
N ASN A 229 6.06 19.96 18.45
CA ASN A 229 5.86 18.52 18.48
C ASN A 229 4.38 18.14 18.25
N GLU A 230 4.14 17.15 17.40
CA GLU A 230 2.82 16.58 17.16
C GLU A 230 2.27 15.87 18.42
N ASN A 231 0.95 15.85 18.61
CA ASN A 231 0.28 15.11 19.68
C ASN A 231 0.74 15.45 21.11
N LYS A 232 0.91 16.74 21.43
CA LYS A 232 1.37 17.25 22.75
C LYS A 232 0.69 16.60 23.96
N GLU A 233 -0.57 16.20 23.84
CA GLU A 233 -1.34 15.56 24.91
C GLU A 233 -0.77 14.19 25.34
N ARG A 234 -0.10 13.48 24.43
CA ARG A 234 0.47 12.14 24.64
C ARG A 234 1.95 12.17 25.05
N LEU A 235 2.55 13.36 25.14
CA LEU A 235 3.97 13.55 25.34
C LEU A 235 4.30 14.11 26.73
N GLU A 236 5.42 13.68 27.28
CA GLU A 236 6.05 14.26 28.46
C GLU A 236 7.44 14.77 28.07
N PHE A 237 7.70 16.07 28.25
CA PHE A 237 8.98 16.67 27.87
C PHE A 237 10.03 16.35 28.95
N VAL A 238 11.08 15.62 28.58
CA VAL A 238 12.02 15.01 29.55
C VAL A 238 13.32 15.76 29.69
N LYS A 239 13.72 16.48 28.64
CA LYS A 239 14.92 17.28 28.66
C LYS A 239 14.57 18.71 28.37
N GLU A 240 15.23 19.57 29.13
CA GLU A 240 15.41 20.94 28.75
C GLU A 240 16.38 20.95 27.56
N ASP A 241 15.88 20.62 26.37
CA ASP A 241 16.68 20.68 25.16
C ASP A 241 16.87 22.16 24.81
N PHE A 242 17.96 22.75 25.32
CA PHE A 242 18.34 24.16 25.11
C PHE A 242 18.60 24.55 23.66
N LEU A 243 18.60 23.60 22.74
CA LEU A 243 18.96 23.86 21.38
C LEU A 243 17.74 24.32 20.60
N GLN A 244 17.87 25.53 20.03
CA GLN A 244 17.41 26.14 18.75
C GLN A 244 16.49 25.36 17.79
N LYS A 245 15.84 24.28 18.20
CA LYS A 245 15.01 23.39 17.43
C LYS A 245 13.56 23.67 17.78
N ARG A 246 12.71 23.55 16.77
CA ARG A 246 11.26 23.68 16.89
C ARG A 246 10.66 22.49 17.66
N GLU A 247 11.29 21.33 17.52
CA GLU A 247 10.91 20.08 18.15
C GLU A 247 11.78 19.85 19.39
N CYS A 248 11.13 19.71 20.55
CA CYS A 248 11.78 19.48 21.83
C CYS A 248 11.88 17.97 22.09
N SER A 249 12.84 17.53 22.92
CA SER A 249 12.89 16.12 23.34
C SER A 249 11.75 15.75 24.27
N TYR A 250 11.13 14.61 24.00
CA TYR A 250 10.00 14.07 24.76
C TYR A 250 10.11 12.56 24.92
N VAL A 251 9.37 12.05 25.90
CA VAL A 251 8.99 10.63 26.01
C VAL A 251 7.48 10.53 25.96
N CYS A 252 6.98 9.31 25.73
CA CYS A 252 5.55 9.07 25.80
C CYS A 252 5.08 9.07 27.25
N LYS A 253 3.95 9.73 27.52
CA LYS A 253 3.30 9.67 28.84
C LYS A 253 3.00 8.22 29.23
N SER A 254 2.93 7.96 30.53
CA SER A 254 2.50 6.66 31.07
C SER A 254 1.18 6.20 30.43
N GLY A 255 1.17 4.99 29.84
CA GLY A 255 0.01 4.43 29.14
C GLY A 255 0.14 4.41 27.61
N PHE A 256 1.06 5.19 27.04
CA PHE A 256 1.37 5.19 25.60
C PHE A 256 2.65 4.41 25.32
N LYS A 257 2.72 3.74 24.16
CA LYS A 257 3.91 3.00 23.72
C LYS A 257 4.65 3.78 22.63
N SER A 258 5.97 3.84 22.76
CA SER A 258 6.86 4.47 21.78
C SER A 258 7.17 3.50 20.65
N ILE A 259 6.96 3.91 19.40
CA ILE A 259 7.48 3.21 18.23
C ILE A 259 8.42 4.15 17.45
N LYS A 260 9.58 3.64 17.04
CA LYS A 260 10.49 4.35 16.13
C LYS A 260 10.10 3.95 14.71
N ARG A 261 9.70 4.91 13.87
CA ARG A 261 9.57 4.67 12.42
C ARG A 261 10.97 4.57 11.83
N ASN A 262 11.19 3.57 10.99
CA ASN A 262 12.53 3.14 10.55
C ASN A 262 13.39 4.22 9.85
N ASN A 263 12.87 5.40 9.53
CA ASN A 263 13.63 6.50 8.92
C ASN A 263 13.53 7.85 9.66
N ASP A 264 12.63 7.98 10.64
CA ASP A 264 12.44 9.24 11.36
C ASP A 264 12.99 9.15 12.78
N LYS A 265 13.74 10.17 13.19
CA LYS A 265 14.17 10.32 14.59
C LYS A 265 12.98 10.58 15.54
N ASN A 266 11.78 10.75 15.00
CA ASN A 266 10.58 11.11 15.74
C ASN A 266 9.93 9.86 16.33
N ILE A 267 9.82 9.87 17.66
CA ILE A 267 9.13 8.82 18.42
C ILE A 267 7.64 9.09 18.29
N VAL A 268 6.86 8.12 17.80
CA VAL A 268 5.41 8.24 17.79
C VAL A 268 4.85 7.54 19.04
N CYS A 269 4.02 8.26 19.79
CA CYS A 269 3.36 7.75 20.99
C CYS A 269 1.95 7.28 20.64
N LEU A 270 1.76 5.97 20.65
CA LEU A 270 0.54 5.30 20.23
C LEU A 270 -0.19 4.69 21.42
N GLU A 271 -1.51 4.64 21.34
CA GLU A 271 -2.32 3.85 22.27
C GLU A 271 -2.06 2.34 22.07
N ASN A 272 -2.44 1.51 23.04
CA ASN A 272 -2.18 0.07 22.97
C ASN A 272 -2.75 -0.59 21.70
N PHE A 273 -3.94 -0.17 21.25
CA PHE A 273 -4.57 -0.69 20.04
C PHE A 273 -3.90 -0.19 18.76
N GLU A 274 -3.61 1.11 18.67
CA GLU A 274 -2.86 1.71 17.56
C GLU A 274 -1.47 1.09 17.42
N TYR A 275 -0.79 0.85 18.55
CA TYR A 275 0.51 0.18 18.59
C TYR A 275 0.44 -1.25 18.05
N PHE A 276 -0.62 -1.99 18.42
CA PHE A 276 -0.88 -3.32 17.88
C PHE A 276 -1.09 -3.27 16.35
N LEU A 277 -1.90 -2.34 15.85
CA LEU A 277 -2.11 -2.16 14.41
C LEU A 277 -0.81 -1.77 13.67
N ALA A 278 -0.01 -0.89 14.26
CA ALA A 278 1.27 -0.44 13.68
C ALA A 278 2.28 -1.59 13.56
N ILE A 279 2.35 -2.48 14.55
CA ILE A 279 3.21 -3.68 14.49
C ILE A 279 2.70 -4.67 13.46
N MET A 280 1.38 -4.85 13.38
CA MET A 280 0.75 -5.86 12.52
C MET A 280 0.76 -5.51 11.04
N GLY A 281 1.36 -4.39 10.61
CA GLY A 281 1.45 -4.02 9.19
C GLY A 281 0.34 -3.09 8.70
N ASN A 282 -0.20 -2.26 9.61
CA ASN A 282 -1.18 -1.22 9.34
C ASN A 282 -2.61 -1.75 9.11
N GLU A 283 -3.59 -0.84 8.93
CA GLU A 283 -5.01 -1.16 8.74
C GLU A 283 -5.28 -2.20 7.64
N ASN A 284 -4.40 -2.25 6.63
CA ASN A 284 -4.45 -3.20 5.52
C ASN A 284 -4.47 -4.68 5.98
N VAL A 285 -3.84 -5.02 7.09
CA VAL A 285 -3.83 -6.40 7.60
C VAL A 285 -5.16 -6.76 8.26
N VAL A 286 -5.83 -5.81 8.90
CA VAL A 286 -7.18 -6.01 9.44
C VAL A 286 -8.19 -6.16 8.30
N TYR A 287 -8.10 -5.32 7.26
CA TYR A 287 -8.91 -5.47 6.06
C TYR A 287 -8.66 -6.81 5.37
N GLY A 288 -7.40 -7.24 5.26
CA GLY A 288 -7.03 -8.55 4.72
C GLY A 288 -7.66 -9.71 5.49
N LEU A 289 -7.56 -9.71 6.81
CA LEU A 289 -8.19 -10.71 7.68
C LEU A 289 -9.72 -10.71 7.55
N GLY A 290 -10.34 -9.53 7.51
CA GLY A 290 -11.78 -9.39 7.29
C GLY A 290 -12.23 -9.99 5.96
N MET A 291 -11.49 -9.73 4.88
CA MET A 291 -11.80 -10.27 3.55
C MET A 291 -11.62 -11.79 3.48
N VAL A 292 -10.65 -12.35 4.20
CA VAL A 292 -10.46 -13.81 4.28
C VAL A 292 -11.63 -14.46 5.02
N ILE A 293 -12.04 -13.91 6.17
CA ILE A 293 -13.18 -14.42 6.94
C ILE A 293 -14.47 -14.33 6.11
N LEU A 294 -14.71 -13.19 5.45
CA LEU A 294 -15.87 -13.01 4.58
C LEU A 294 -15.87 -14.01 3.42
N SER A 295 -14.71 -14.26 2.81
CA SER A 295 -14.56 -15.26 1.75
C SER A 295 -14.86 -16.68 2.23
N ILE A 296 -14.45 -17.03 3.44
CA ILE A 296 -14.77 -18.33 4.06
C ILE A 296 -16.28 -18.45 4.27
N LEU A 297 -16.93 -17.42 4.82
CA LEU A 297 -18.38 -17.40 5.06
C LEU A 297 -19.19 -17.53 3.76
N ILE A 298 -18.78 -16.81 2.69
CA ILE A 298 -19.41 -16.92 1.37
C ILE A 298 -19.26 -18.35 0.80
N ASN A 299 -18.08 -18.96 0.93
CA ASN A 299 -17.84 -20.33 0.48
C ASN A 299 -18.71 -21.36 1.24
N ILE A 300 -18.85 -21.20 2.57
CA ILE A 300 -19.73 -22.05 3.39
C ILE A 300 -21.20 -21.88 2.96
N GLY A 301 -21.67 -20.64 2.76
CA GLY A 301 -23.02 -20.36 2.29
C GLY A 301 -23.31 -20.99 0.93
N MET A 302 -22.38 -20.84 -0.02
CA MET A 302 -22.46 -21.44 -1.35
C MET A 302 -22.46 -22.97 -1.31
N TYR A 303 -21.68 -23.59 -0.42
CA TYR A 303 -21.67 -25.03 -0.22
C TYR A 303 -23.03 -25.55 0.27
N ILE A 304 -23.63 -24.89 1.26
CA ILE A 304 -24.96 -25.25 1.80
C ILE A 304 -26.06 -25.12 0.72
N LEU A 305 -26.04 -24.04 -0.06
CA LEU A 305 -27.00 -23.83 -1.15
C LEU A 305 -26.85 -24.87 -2.27
N ARG A 306 -25.62 -25.23 -2.65
CA ARG A 306 -25.35 -26.26 -3.66
C ARG A 306 -25.85 -27.63 -3.22
N LYS A 307 -25.59 -28.02 -1.96
CA LYS A 307 -26.07 -29.31 -1.41
C LYS A 307 -27.60 -29.42 -1.46
N ARG A 308 -28.32 -28.33 -1.16
CA ARG A 308 -29.80 -28.29 -1.25
C ARG A 308 -30.32 -28.35 -2.70
N LYS A 309 -29.62 -27.74 -3.66
CA LYS A 309 -30.06 -27.71 -5.07
C LYS A 309 -29.73 -29.02 -5.81
N GLN A 310 -28.59 -29.65 -5.52
CA GLN A 310 -28.22 -30.95 -6.09
C GLN A 310 -29.17 -32.08 -5.67
N GLY A 311 -29.62 -32.10 -4.41
CA GLY A 311 -30.60 -33.10 -3.95
C GLY A 311 -31.94 -33.03 -4.70
N ARG A 312 -32.37 -31.84 -5.11
CA ARG A 312 -33.63 -31.66 -5.87
C ARG A 312 -33.51 -31.98 -7.37
N ILE A 313 -32.34 -31.78 -7.97
CA ILE A 313 -32.10 -32.08 -9.39
C ILE A 313 -31.89 -33.59 -9.58
N LEU A 314 -31.17 -34.25 -8.67
CA LEU A 314 -30.98 -35.71 -8.72
C LEU A 314 -32.31 -36.46 -8.53
N GLN A 315 -33.17 -36.01 -7.61
CA GLN A 315 -34.51 -36.58 -7.42
C GLN A 315 -35.46 -36.38 -8.61
N LYS A 316 -35.29 -35.31 -9.41
CA LYS A 316 -36.09 -35.10 -10.62
C LYS A 316 -35.60 -35.96 -11.79
N TYR A 317 -34.30 -36.24 -11.88
CA TYR A 317 -33.76 -37.15 -12.88
C TYR A 317 -34.07 -38.62 -12.56
N GLN A 318 -33.94 -39.02 -11.29
CA GLN A 318 -34.23 -40.41 -10.86
C GLN A 318 -35.73 -40.77 -10.88
N ARG A 319 -36.65 -39.79 -10.87
CA ARG A 319 -38.09 -40.07 -11.06
C ARG A 319 -38.55 -40.12 -12.52
N GLY A 320 -37.71 -39.68 -13.46
CA GLY A 320 -37.99 -39.74 -14.90
C GLY A 320 -37.62 -41.08 -15.55
N PHE A 321 -36.68 -41.82 -14.93
CA PHE A 321 -36.32 -43.18 -15.31
C PHE A 321 -36.95 -44.14 -14.31
N GLY A 322 -38.12 -44.69 -14.67
CA GLY A 322 -38.80 -45.72 -13.88
C GLY A 322 -37.94 -46.98 -13.75
N GLU A 323 -38.08 -47.66 -12.62
CA GLU A 323 -37.40 -48.89 -12.16
C GLU A 323 -37.63 -50.16 -13.02
N GLU A 324 -37.88 -50.05 -14.32
CA GLU A 324 -38.05 -51.22 -15.18
C GLU A 324 -36.82 -51.45 -16.06
N ASN A 325 -36.10 -52.54 -15.73
CA ASN A 325 -35.01 -53.22 -16.46
C ASN A 325 -33.57 -52.87 -16.05
N SER A 326 -33.12 -53.48 -14.95
CA SER A 326 -31.71 -53.57 -14.51
C SER A 326 -30.81 -54.44 -15.42
N PHE A 327 -31.12 -54.53 -16.72
CA PHE A 327 -30.41 -55.37 -17.71
C PHE A 327 -29.88 -54.58 -18.92
N GLU A 328 -30.00 -53.24 -18.94
CA GLU A 328 -29.58 -52.41 -20.08
C GLU A 328 -28.28 -51.59 -19.85
N GLU A 329 -27.70 -51.56 -18.64
CA GLU A 329 -26.50 -50.74 -18.33
C GLU A 329 -25.25 -51.12 -19.16
N ASP A 330 -25.11 -52.37 -19.61
CA ASP A 330 -23.93 -52.82 -20.38
C ASP A 330 -23.89 -52.29 -21.84
N PHE A 331 -24.99 -51.75 -22.36
CA PHE A 331 -25.09 -51.25 -23.75
C PHE A 331 -24.89 -49.74 -23.89
N GLU A 332 -24.85 -48.99 -22.79
CA GLU A 332 -24.85 -47.53 -22.83
C GLU A 332 -23.47 -46.93 -23.15
N HIS A 333 -22.39 -47.59 -22.70
CA HIS A 333 -21.02 -47.08 -22.90
C HIS A 333 -20.16 -48.01 -23.76
N PHE A 334 -19.26 -47.41 -24.54
CA PHE A 334 -18.29 -48.13 -25.35
C PHE A 334 -17.29 -48.84 -24.43
N ASN A 335 -17.34 -50.16 -24.44
CA ASN A 335 -16.51 -51.02 -23.62
C ASN A 335 -15.42 -51.69 -24.47
N LEU A 336 -14.45 -52.37 -23.83
CA LEU A 336 -13.39 -53.05 -24.57
C LEU A 336 -13.88 -54.18 -25.48
N GLN A 337 -15.04 -54.76 -25.20
CA GLN A 337 -15.59 -55.89 -25.97
C GLN A 337 -16.20 -55.43 -27.29
N ASP A 338 -16.69 -54.18 -27.34
CA ASP A 338 -17.24 -53.56 -28.54
C ASP A 338 -16.21 -53.34 -29.66
N ILE A 339 -14.93 -53.34 -29.32
CA ILE A 339 -13.84 -53.04 -30.26
C ILE A 339 -13.79 -54.04 -31.40
N THR A 340 -14.09 -55.31 -31.14
CA THR A 340 -14.13 -56.35 -32.19
C THR A 340 -15.26 -56.15 -33.20
N PHE A 341 -16.24 -55.32 -32.83
CA PHE A 341 -17.44 -55.01 -33.60
C PHE A 341 -17.46 -53.55 -34.08
N HIS A 342 -16.42 -52.77 -33.76
CA HIS A 342 -16.33 -51.35 -34.14
C HIS A 342 -16.15 -51.23 -35.65
N GLU A 343 -17.04 -50.46 -36.28
CA GLU A 343 -17.00 -50.24 -37.73
C GLU A 343 -16.45 -48.84 -38.07
N LYS A 344 -16.95 -47.81 -37.39
CA LYS A 344 -16.60 -46.40 -37.68
C LYS A 344 -16.69 -45.57 -36.41
N ARG A 345 -15.81 -44.58 -36.28
CA ARG A 345 -15.91 -43.52 -35.28
C ARG A 345 -16.13 -42.19 -35.96
N MET A 346 -17.06 -41.40 -35.43
CA MET A 346 -17.38 -40.07 -35.90
C MET A 346 -17.11 -39.04 -34.79
N PHE A 347 -16.42 -37.95 -35.12
CA PHE A 347 -15.99 -36.94 -34.16
C PHE A 347 -16.94 -35.74 -34.20
N LEU A 348 -17.36 -35.27 -33.03
CA LEU A 348 -18.03 -33.97 -32.95
C LEU A 348 -16.99 -32.86 -33.09
N ASP A 349 -17.32 -31.81 -33.85
CA ASP A 349 -16.43 -30.65 -34.01
C ASP A 349 -16.43 -29.81 -32.74
N GLY A 350 -15.25 -29.38 -32.27
CA GLY A 350 -15.09 -28.47 -31.13
C GLY A 350 -14.35 -29.11 -29.94
N ASN A 351 -14.23 -28.36 -28.84
CA ASN A 351 -13.51 -28.81 -27.62
C ASN A 351 -14.31 -28.58 -26.31
N ASN A 352 -15.63 -28.38 -26.45
CA ASN A 352 -16.55 -28.07 -25.36
C ASN A 352 -16.19 -26.81 -24.56
N GLU A 353 -15.57 -25.82 -25.18
CA GLU A 353 -15.26 -24.54 -24.55
C GLU A 353 -16.27 -23.46 -24.93
N PRO A 354 -16.39 -22.37 -24.15
CA PRO A 354 -17.23 -21.23 -24.50
C PRO A 354 -16.96 -20.65 -25.89
N SER A 355 -15.70 -20.65 -26.32
CA SER A 355 -15.25 -20.17 -27.63
C SER A 355 -15.46 -21.19 -28.75
N CYS A 356 -15.51 -22.48 -28.43
CA CYS A 356 -15.60 -23.57 -29.40
C CYS A 356 -16.47 -24.72 -28.84
N PRO A 357 -17.80 -24.50 -28.71
CA PRO A 357 -18.72 -25.52 -28.23
C PRO A 357 -18.78 -26.67 -29.23
N PHE A 358 -19.16 -27.87 -28.77
CA PHE A 358 -19.35 -28.99 -29.67
C PHE A 358 -20.48 -28.71 -30.67
N LYS A 359 -20.25 -29.15 -31.92
CA LYS A 359 -21.21 -29.09 -33.00
C LYS A 359 -21.15 -30.36 -33.83
N ILE A 360 -22.32 -30.93 -34.11
CA ILE A 360 -22.52 -31.91 -35.17
C ILE A 360 -22.63 -31.10 -36.46
N ASN A 361 -21.57 -31.10 -37.27
CA ASN A 361 -21.53 -30.38 -38.53
C ASN A 361 -22.39 -31.09 -39.61
N GLU A 362 -22.69 -30.40 -40.70
CA GLU A 362 -23.51 -30.95 -41.79
C GLU A 362 -22.87 -32.16 -42.49
N ALA A 363 -21.54 -32.28 -42.50
CA ALA A 363 -20.85 -33.42 -43.09
C ALA A 363 -21.02 -34.69 -42.23
N LEU A 364 -20.81 -34.55 -40.91
CA LEU A 364 -21.02 -35.58 -39.90
C LEU A 364 -22.47 -36.02 -39.89
N LYS A 365 -23.39 -35.06 -39.97
CA LYS A 365 -24.81 -35.29 -40.07
C LYS A 365 -25.14 -36.15 -41.31
N LYS A 366 -24.68 -35.77 -42.51
CA LYS A 366 -24.86 -36.58 -43.73
C LYS A 366 -24.26 -37.97 -43.61
N ASP A 367 -23.08 -38.08 -43.00
CA ASP A 367 -22.41 -39.37 -42.76
C ASP A 367 -23.22 -40.25 -41.79
N CYS A 368 -23.73 -39.69 -40.71
CA CYS A 368 -24.62 -40.36 -39.75
C CYS A 368 -25.90 -40.83 -40.46
N LEU A 369 -26.57 -39.93 -41.18
CA LEU A 369 -27.82 -40.20 -41.90
C LEU A 369 -27.63 -41.28 -42.96
N CYS A 370 -26.56 -41.20 -43.76
CA CYS A 370 -26.24 -42.20 -44.77
C CYS A 370 -26.03 -43.59 -44.16
N PHE A 371 -25.34 -43.64 -43.01
CA PHE A 371 -25.12 -44.88 -42.29
C PHE A 371 -26.43 -45.45 -41.73
N LEU A 372 -27.23 -44.61 -41.06
CA LEU A 372 -28.52 -44.99 -40.48
C LEU A 372 -29.50 -45.47 -41.55
N ASN A 373 -29.64 -44.72 -42.65
CA ASN A 373 -30.51 -45.07 -43.78
C ASN A 373 -30.11 -46.41 -44.43
N ARG A 374 -28.80 -46.65 -44.60
CA ARG A 374 -28.30 -47.88 -45.26
C ARG A 374 -28.59 -49.14 -44.45
N LYS A 375 -28.59 -49.07 -43.11
CA LYS A 375 -28.69 -50.25 -42.23
C LYS A 375 -30.07 -50.42 -41.60
N PHE A 376 -30.81 -49.33 -41.38
CA PHE A 376 -32.04 -49.36 -40.58
C PHE A 376 -33.30 -48.90 -41.30
N PHE A 377 -33.20 -48.44 -42.56
CA PHE A 377 -34.36 -47.90 -43.30
C PHE A 377 -35.11 -46.82 -42.50
N CYS A 378 -34.40 -45.86 -41.91
CA CYS A 378 -35.03 -44.69 -41.31
C CYS A 378 -35.87 -43.95 -42.36
N ARG A 379 -37.12 -43.59 -42.01
CA ARG A 379 -38.09 -42.97 -42.93
C ARG A 379 -38.26 -41.46 -42.74
N ASP A 380 -37.64 -40.86 -41.74
CA ASP A 380 -37.94 -39.49 -41.32
C ASP A 380 -36.67 -38.66 -41.06
N GLU A 381 -36.15 -38.01 -42.10
CA GLU A 381 -34.97 -37.13 -42.02
C GLU A 381 -35.22 -35.91 -41.10
N ASP A 382 -36.48 -35.48 -40.93
CA ASP A 382 -36.82 -34.31 -40.14
C ASP A 382 -36.67 -34.58 -38.63
N LEU A 383 -37.00 -35.79 -38.18
CA LEU A 383 -36.81 -36.21 -36.80
C LEU A 383 -35.32 -36.28 -36.41
N GLU A 384 -34.48 -36.78 -37.33
CA GLU A 384 -33.02 -36.85 -37.15
C GLU A 384 -32.40 -35.45 -37.08
N ASN A 385 -32.88 -34.53 -37.93
CA ASN A 385 -32.46 -33.13 -37.91
C ASN A 385 -32.75 -32.45 -36.57
N ASP A 386 -33.93 -32.68 -35.99
CA ASP A 386 -34.35 -32.11 -34.71
C ASP A 386 -33.47 -32.59 -33.54
N VAL A 387 -33.08 -33.87 -33.53
CA VAL A 387 -32.21 -34.43 -32.48
C VAL A 387 -30.82 -33.82 -32.52
N PHE A 388 -30.22 -33.69 -33.71
CA PHE A 388 -28.91 -33.07 -33.85
C PHE A 388 -28.95 -31.58 -33.50
N GLU A 389 -30.04 -30.88 -33.83
CA GLU A 389 -30.21 -29.48 -33.43
C GLU A 389 -30.33 -29.35 -31.91
N LYS A 390 -31.12 -30.19 -31.24
CA LYS A 390 -31.23 -30.25 -29.78
C LYS A 390 -29.88 -30.51 -29.12
N ILE A 391 -29.09 -31.46 -29.63
CA ILE A 391 -27.74 -31.75 -29.13
C ILE A 391 -26.82 -30.51 -29.30
N ASN A 392 -26.85 -29.88 -30.48
CA ASN A 392 -26.08 -28.66 -30.73
C ASN A 392 -26.47 -27.51 -29.79
N GLN A 393 -27.76 -27.36 -29.47
CA GLN A 393 -28.26 -26.37 -28.52
C GLN A 393 -27.78 -26.64 -27.09
N VAL A 394 -27.73 -27.90 -26.63
CA VAL A 394 -27.21 -28.29 -25.31
C VAL A 394 -25.74 -27.86 -25.14
N PHE A 395 -24.95 -27.98 -26.20
CA PHE A 395 -23.53 -27.61 -26.15
C PHE A 395 -23.27 -26.10 -26.16
N GLN A 396 -24.25 -25.25 -26.52
CA GLN A 396 -24.06 -23.80 -26.48
C GLN A 396 -23.91 -23.25 -25.05
N PHE A 397 -22.96 -22.33 -24.85
CA PHE A 397 -22.76 -21.67 -23.56
C PHE A 397 -23.62 -20.40 -23.49
N GLY A 398 -24.52 -20.32 -22.51
CA GLY A 398 -25.30 -19.11 -22.29
C GLY A 398 -24.41 -17.91 -21.92
N LYS A 399 -24.78 -16.70 -22.35
CA LYS A 399 -23.98 -15.47 -22.15
C LYS A 399 -23.51 -15.28 -20.70
N VAL A 400 -24.38 -15.56 -19.73
CA VAL A 400 -24.08 -15.47 -18.29
C VAL A 400 -23.01 -16.47 -17.87
N SER A 401 -23.06 -17.71 -18.40
CA SER A 401 -22.05 -18.72 -18.09
C SER A 401 -20.68 -18.34 -18.66
N VAL A 402 -20.63 -17.76 -19.86
CA VAL A 402 -19.39 -17.26 -20.48
C VAL A 402 -18.80 -16.12 -19.63
N PHE A 403 -19.62 -15.16 -19.22
CA PHE A 403 -19.17 -14.06 -18.35
C PHE A 403 -18.63 -14.56 -17.00
N LEU A 404 -19.35 -15.46 -16.31
CA LEU A 404 -18.91 -16.02 -15.03
C LEU A 404 -17.62 -16.83 -15.17
N LEU A 405 -17.50 -17.64 -16.23
CA LEU A 405 -16.27 -18.37 -16.51
C LEU A 405 -15.11 -17.44 -16.83
N GLY A 406 -15.34 -16.35 -17.58
CA GLY A 406 -14.34 -15.31 -17.83
C GLY A 406 -13.85 -14.64 -16.54
N PHE A 407 -14.78 -14.26 -15.66
CA PHE A 407 -14.44 -13.70 -14.34
C PHE A 407 -13.63 -14.68 -13.48
N LEU A 408 -14.08 -15.94 -13.40
CA LEU A 408 -13.37 -16.98 -12.65
C LEU A 408 -11.98 -17.25 -13.24
N LYS A 409 -11.81 -17.19 -14.56
CA LYS A 409 -10.51 -17.40 -15.22
C LYS A 409 -9.49 -16.36 -14.79
N ILE A 410 -9.91 -15.10 -14.59
CA ILE A 410 -9.04 -13.99 -14.20
C ILE A 410 -8.74 -14.02 -12.70
N PHE A 411 -9.77 -14.12 -11.85
CA PHE A 411 -9.61 -13.92 -10.41
C PHE A 411 -9.41 -15.21 -9.62
N PHE A 412 -9.85 -16.36 -10.14
CA PHE A 412 -9.89 -17.63 -9.41
C PHE A 412 -9.60 -18.85 -10.32
N PRO A 413 -8.40 -18.96 -10.91
CA PRO A 413 -8.09 -19.93 -11.97
C PRO A 413 -8.32 -21.39 -11.53
N PHE A 414 -8.02 -21.73 -10.28
CA PHE A 414 -8.28 -23.08 -9.77
C PHE A 414 -9.78 -23.44 -9.77
N PHE A 415 -10.63 -22.51 -9.38
CA PHE A 415 -12.08 -22.70 -9.40
C PHE A 415 -12.64 -22.71 -10.82
N TYR A 416 -12.06 -21.92 -11.73
CA TYR A 416 -12.39 -21.94 -13.15
C TYR A 416 -12.29 -23.35 -13.73
N TYR A 417 -11.15 -24.04 -13.58
CA TYR A 417 -10.97 -25.38 -14.15
C TYR A 417 -11.97 -26.40 -13.60
N LYS A 418 -12.21 -26.39 -12.27
CA LYS A 418 -13.19 -27.29 -11.64
C LYS A 418 -14.62 -27.04 -12.10
N ILE A 419 -15.03 -25.77 -12.18
CA ILE A 419 -16.40 -25.41 -12.60
C ILE A 419 -16.59 -25.70 -14.08
N LEU A 420 -15.59 -25.40 -14.92
CA LEU A 420 -15.63 -25.70 -16.35
C LEU A 420 -15.80 -27.19 -16.60
N LEU A 421 -15.01 -28.04 -15.95
CA LEU A 421 -15.11 -29.51 -16.07
C LEU A 421 -16.51 -30.02 -15.70
N GLN A 422 -17.10 -29.50 -14.62
CA GLN A 422 -18.47 -29.87 -14.22
C GLN A 422 -19.53 -29.45 -15.25
N ILE A 423 -19.35 -28.29 -15.90
CA ILE A 423 -20.26 -27.84 -16.96
C ILE A 423 -20.09 -28.73 -18.20
N LYS A 424 -18.84 -29.03 -18.60
CA LYS A 424 -18.54 -29.92 -19.74
C LYS A 424 -19.20 -31.28 -19.55
N MET A 425 -18.98 -31.92 -18.40
CA MET A 425 -19.58 -33.21 -18.02
C MET A 425 -21.11 -33.18 -18.12
N ARG A 426 -21.76 -32.18 -17.51
CA ARG A 426 -23.23 -32.08 -17.52
C ARG A 426 -23.79 -31.96 -18.94
N LYS A 427 -23.15 -31.18 -19.80
CA LYS A 427 -23.60 -31.01 -21.18
C LYS A 427 -23.48 -32.30 -21.98
N VAL A 428 -22.36 -33.02 -21.83
CA VAL A 428 -22.15 -34.32 -22.47
C VAL A 428 -23.20 -35.32 -22.03
N LEU A 429 -23.46 -35.45 -20.73
CA LEU A 429 -24.48 -36.38 -20.21
C LEU A 429 -25.91 -36.05 -20.66
N VAL A 430 -26.25 -34.76 -20.78
CA VAL A 430 -27.56 -34.35 -21.31
C VAL A 430 -27.66 -34.65 -22.81
N ALA A 431 -26.61 -34.39 -23.58
CA ALA A 431 -26.57 -34.71 -25.01
C ALA A 431 -26.65 -36.23 -25.26
N GLU A 432 -25.91 -37.01 -24.48
CA GLU A 432 -25.96 -38.48 -24.47
C GLU A 432 -27.38 -38.98 -24.17
N GLY A 433 -28.04 -38.44 -23.15
CA GLY A 433 -29.43 -38.80 -22.82
C GLY A 433 -30.42 -38.50 -23.94
N ILE A 434 -30.31 -37.34 -24.61
CA ILE A 434 -31.14 -37.00 -25.78
C ILE A 434 -30.89 -37.98 -26.92
N PHE A 435 -29.62 -38.29 -27.19
CA PHE A 435 -29.24 -39.20 -28.26
C PHE A 435 -29.70 -40.63 -27.99
N PHE A 436 -29.54 -41.11 -26.75
CA PHE A 436 -29.95 -42.45 -26.35
C PHE A 436 -31.47 -42.61 -26.38
N GLN A 437 -32.22 -41.59 -25.93
CA GLN A 437 -33.68 -41.61 -26.05
C GLN A 437 -34.11 -41.75 -27.51
N TYR A 438 -33.49 -40.98 -28.42
CA TYR A 438 -33.75 -41.10 -29.84
C TYR A 438 -33.43 -42.50 -30.39
N LEU A 439 -32.29 -43.08 -29.99
CA LEU A 439 -31.93 -44.43 -30.41
C LEU A 439 -32.94 -45.48 -29.91
N ARG A 440 -33.36 -45.38 -28.65
CA ARG A 440 -34.31 -46.33 -28.05
C ARG A 440 -35.69 -46.29 -28.73
N GLU A 441 -36.16 -45.10 -29.09
CA GLU A 441 -37.46 -44.91 -29.72
C GLU A 441 -37.50 -45.42 -31.17
N ASN A 442 -36.37 -45.35 -31.88
CA ASN A 442 -36.34 -45.62 -33.33
C ASN A 442 -35.65 -46.93 -33.72
N PHE A 443 -34.83 -47.52 -32.85
CA PHE A 443 -34.04 -48.71 -33.17
C PHE A 443 -34.39 -49.87 -32.24
N THR A 444 -35.10 -50.86 -32.78
CA THR A 444 -35.53 -52.06 -32.05
C THR A 444 -34.60 -53.27 -32.25
N LYS A 445 -33.75 -53.26 -33.28
CA LYS A 445 -32.82 -54.36 -33.59
C LYS A 445 -31.44 -54.09 -33.00
N ARG A 446 -30.91 -55.08 -32.26
CA ARG A 446 -29.61 -55.03 -31.56
C ARG A 446 -28.40 -55.37 -32.44
N ASP A 447 -28.64 -55.66 -33.71
CA ASP A 447 -27.60 -56.05 -34.68
C ASP A 447 -26.57 -54.93 -34.91
N PHE A 448 -27.00 -53.68 -34.70
CA PHE A 448 -26.22 -52.47 -34.91
C PHE A 448 -26.51 -51.48 -33.79
N TRP A 449 -25.48 -50.79 -33.30
CA TRP A 449 -25.64 -49.82 -32.22
C TRP A 449 -24.72 -48.63 -32.41
N ILE A 450 -25.17 -47.45 -31.96
CA ILE A 450 -24.35 -46.25 -31.91
C ILE A 450 -24.14 -45.89 -30.45
N LYS A 451 -22.89 -45.91 -30.00
CA LYS A 451 -22.53 -45.52 -28.63
C LYS A 451 -21.99 -44.11 -28.60
N PHE A 452 -22.41 -43.35 -27.61
CA PHE A 452 -21.93 -42.00 -27.36
C PHE A 452 -20.70 -42.11 -26.45
N THR A 453 -19.52 -41.82 -26.98
CA THR A 453 -18.25 -42.00 -26.25
C THR A 453 -17.61 -40.64 -26.01
N TYR A 454 -16.92 -40.47 -24.89
CA TYR A 454 -16.20 -39.24 -24.57
C TYR A 454 -14.94 -39.52 -23.74
N ASN A 455 -14.02 -38.56 -23.72
CA ASN A 455 -12.80 -38.66 -22.92
C ASN A 455 -13.02 -38.15 -21.47
N LYS A 456 -12.07 -38.41 -20.57
CA LYS A 456 -12.21 -38.07 -19.13
C LYS A 456 -12.38 -36.57 -18.87
N ASN A 457 -11.84 -35.73 -19.74
CA ASN A 457 -11.89 -34.29 -19.62
C ASN A 457 -13.12 -33.67 -20.32
N PHE A 458 -13.95 -34.49 -20.98
CA PHE A 458 -15.16 -34.09 -21.70
C PHE A 458 -14.91 -33.00 -22.76
N ASP A 459 -13.69 -32.92 -23.27
CA ASP A 459 -13.25 -32.02 -24.35
C ASP A 459 -13.22 -32.72 -25.70
N GLN A 460 -13.45 -34.04 -25.75
CA GLN A 460 -13.76 -34.77 -26.97
C GLN A 460 -14.97 -35.69 -26.79
N VAL A 461 -15.80 -35.74 -27.83
CA VAL A 461 -17.00 -36.58 -27.92
C VAL A 461 -17.04 -37.25 -29.28
N PHE A 462 -17.41 -38.52 -29.29
CA PHE A 462 -17.43 -39.40 -30.44
C PHE A 462 -18.74 -40.17 -30.52
N LEU A 463 -19.15 -40.52 -31.74
CA LEU A 463 -20.17 -41.51 -32.00
C LEU A 463 -19.49 -42.76 -32.54
N ASP A 464 -19.56 -43.84 -31.78
CA ASP A 464 -18.98 -45.14 -32.12
C ASP A 464 -20.04 -46.06 -32.70
N TYR A 465 -19.83 -46.44 -33.96
CA TYR A 465 -20.68 -47.35 -34.69
C TYR A 465 -20.22 -48.78 -34.47
N ILE A 466 -21.12 -49.62 -34.00
CA ILE A 466 -20.85 -51.00 -33.64
C ILE A 466 -21.77 -51.90 -34.46
N ASP A 467 -21.18 -52.83 -35.20
CA ASP A 467 -21.87 -53.85 -36.01
C ASP A 467 -21.68 -55.22 -35.33
N TYR A 468 -22.66 -55.61 -34.52
CA TYR A 468 -22.66 -56.91 -33.84
C TYR A 468 -23.01 -58.07 -34.78
N THR A 469 -23.38 -57.82 -36.04
CA THR A 469 -23.55 -58.88 -37.04
C THR A 469 -22.22 -59.45 -37.53
N LYS A 470 -21.11 -58.72 -37.32
CA LYS A 470 -19.78 -59.19 -37.66
C LYS A 470 -19.35 -60.28 -36.69
N THR A 471 -18.89 -61.40 -37.24
CA THR A 471 -18.25 -62.45 -36.43
C THR A 471 -16.81 -62.04 -36.09
N LYS A 472 -16.30 -62.47 -34.92
CA LYS A 472 -14.89 -62.25 -34.53
C LYS A 472 -13.88 -62.74 -35.60
N LEU A 473 -14.26 -63.73 -36.41
CA LEU A 473 -13.47 -64.24 -37.53
C LEU A 473 -13.38 -63.24 -38.70
N GLN A 474 -14.45 -62.52 -39.01
CA GLN A 474 -14.43 -61.48 -40.06
C GLN A 474 -13.53 -60.30 -39.67
N TRP A 475 -13.46 -59.98 -38.38
CA TRP A 475 -12.58 -58.92 -37.88
C TRP A 475 -11.10 -59.18 -38.18
N ASN A 476 -10.64 -60.44 -38.03
CA ASN A 476 -9.25 -60.83 -38.34
C ASN A 476 -8.93 -60.85 -39.85
N ILE A 477 -9.94 -61.07 -40.71
CA ILE A 477 -9.75 -61.19 -42.17
C ILE A 477 -9.81 -59.82 -42.85
N GLU A 478 -10.62 -58.89 -42.34
CA GLU A 478 -10.81 -57.55 -42.88
C GLU A 478 -9.85 -56.48 -42.32
N GLN A 479 -8.79 -56.83 -41.57
CA GLN A 479 -7.77 -55.88 -41.11
C GLN A 479 -6.94 -55.30 -42.28
N LYS A 480 -7.57 -54.44 -43.08
CA LYS A 480 -6.97 -53.36 -43.85
C LYS A 480 -7.45 -52.04 -43.25
N MET A 481 -7.18 -51.81 -41.96
CA MET A 481 -7.39 -50.49 -41.38
C MET A 481 -6.14 -49.63 -41.60
N PRO A 482 -6.22 -48.50 -42.33
CA PRO A 482 -5.26 -47.43 -42.10
C PRO A 482 -5.41 -47.00 -40.63
N VAL A 483 -4.32 -47.08 -39.86
CA VAL A 483 -4.29 -46.57 -38.49
C VAL A 483 -4.51 -45.06 -38.56
N LEU A 484 -5.76 -44.61 -38.33
CA LEU A 484 -6.08 -43.20 -38.32
C LEU A 484 -5.60 -42.61 -36.99
N ILE A 485 -4.38 -42.08 -36.97
CA ILE A 485 -3.83 -41.36 -35.81
C ILE A 485 -4.42 -39.95 -35.81
N LEU A 486 -5.37 -39.70 -34.91
CA LEU A 486 -5.93 -38.37 -34.73
C LEU A 486 -5.03 -37.54 -33.81
N PHE A 487 -4.60 -36.41 -34.35
CA PHE A 487 -3.98 -35.35 -33.59
C PHE A 487 -5.06 -34.38 -33.13
N GLN A 488 -5.21 -34.23 -31.82
CA GLN A 488 -5.98 -33.17 -31.18
C GLN A 488 -5.18 -31.86 -31.19
N GLY A 489 -5.86 -30.72 -31.30
CA GLY A 489 -5.22 -29.42 -31.34
C GLY A 489 -5.46 -28.72 -32.67
N ASN A 490 -5.16 -27.44 -32.74
CA ASN A 490 -5.35 -26.62 -33.95
C ASN A 490 -4.01 -26.26 -34.61
N GLY A 491 -2.91 -26.91 -34.19
CA GLY A 491 -1.56 -26.66 -34.68
C GLY A 491 -0.94 -25.34 -34.21
N GLN A 492 -1.63 -24.58 -33.34
CA GLN A 492 -1.06 -23.35 -32.77
C GLN A 492 -0.03 -23.67 -31.69
N PHE A 493 0.92 -22.75 -31.46
CA PHE A 493 1.96 -22.92 -30.45
C PHE A 493 1.41 -23.26 -29.05
N MET A 494 0.29 -22.64 -28.66
CA MET A 494 -0.36 -22.87 -27.37
C MET A 494 -1.27 -24.11 -27.34
N ASN A 495 -1.52 -24.74 -28.49
CA ASN A 495 -2.33 -25.95 -28.62
C ASN A 495 -1.85 -26.80 -29.82
N PRO A 496 -0.62 -27.36 -29.74
CA PRO A 496 -0.02 -28.12 -30.82
C PRO A 496 -0.84 -29.37 -31.13
N PHE A 497 -0.64 -29.92 -32.32
CA PHE A 497 -1.15 -31.25 -32.66
C PHE A 497 -0.59 -32.28 -31.68
N CYS A 498 -1.39 -32.63 -30.69
CA CYS A 498 -1.08 -33.59 -29.65
C CYS A 498 -1.91 -34.84 -29.85
N ILE A 499 -1.32 -35.96 -29.54
CA ILE A 499 -1.98 -37.22 -29.74
C ILE A 499 -2.72 -37.60 -28.44
N ASN A 500 -4.05 -37.77 -28.47
CA ASN A 500 -4.81 -38.12 -27.27
C ASN A 500 -4.53 -39.58 -26.85
N MET A 501 -3.88 -39.75 -25.70
CA MET A 501 -3.50 -41.05 -25.14
C MET A 501 -4.59 -41.71 -24.31
N GLU A 502 -5.66 -40.98 -24.00
CA GLU A 502 -6.79 -41.50 -23.23
C GLU A 502 -7.86 -42.18 -24.10
N ASP A 503 -7.74 -42.11 -25.42
CA ASP A 503 -8.67 -42.77 -26.35
C ASP A 503 -8.60 -44.31 -26.21
N SER A 504 -9.76 -44.91 -25.89
CA SER A 504 -9.94 -46.35 -25.67
C SER A 504 -9.60 -47.22 -26.88
N ILE A 505 -9.95 -46.80 -28.10
CA ILE A 505 -9.63 -47.55 -29.33
C ILE A 505 -8.11 -47.54 -29.55
N ARG A 506 -7.48 -46.44 -29.16
CA ARG A 506 -6.06 -46.23 -29.37
C ARG A 506 -5.17 -46.96 -28.36
N LYS A 507 -5.61 -47.14 -27.12
CA LYS A 507 -4.87 -47.96 -26.13
C LYS A 507 -4.61 -49.37 -26.64
N ILE A 508 -5.56 -49.96 -27.37
CA ILE A 508 -5.44 -51.33 -27.91
C ILE A 508 -4.59 -51.34 -29.17
N ASN A 509 -4.83 -50.42 -30.11
CA ASN A 509 -4.03 -50.34 -31.34
C ASN A 509 -2.55 -50.05 -31.06
N ILE A 510 -2.24 -49.19 -30.09
CA ILE A 510 -0.84 -48.98 -29.70
C ILE A 510 -0.30 -50.24 -29.03
N LEU A 511 -1.02 -50.93 -28.15
CA LEU A 511 -0.48 -52.16 -27.54
C LEU A 511 -0.14 -53.23 -28.60
N GLU A 512 -1.04 -53.50 -29.56
CA GLU A 512 -0.78 -54.48 -30.63
C GLU A 512 0.25 -54.00 -31.66
N THR A 513 0.20 -52.72 -32.05
CA THR A 513 1.16 -52.15 -33.03
C THR A 513 2.52 -51.96 -32.39
N PHE A 514 2.60 -51.66 -31.09
CA PHE A 514 3.86 -51.51 -30.35
C PHE A 514 4.50 -52.87 -30.07
N GLU A 515 3.72 -53.93 -29.84
CA GLU A 515 4.26 -55.31 -29.81
C GLU A 515 4.87 -55.70 -31.17
N LYS A 516 4.15 -55.47 -32.28
CA LYS A 516 4.67 -55.71 -33.65
C LYS A 516 5.79 -54.73 -34.06
N PHE A 517 5.77 -53.51 -33.55
CA PHE A 517 6.81 -52.50 -33.78
C PHE A 517 8.06 -52.85 -32.99
N CYS A 518 7.95 -53.35 -31.76
CA CYS A 518 9.10 -53.85 -31.01
C CYS A 518 9.77 -55.04 -31.72
N GLU A 519 8.99 -55.89 -32.40
CA GLU A 519 9.54 -56.98 -33.24
C GLU A 519 10.25 -56.46 -34.50
N SER A 520 9.80 -55.34 -35.09
CA SER A 520 10.42 -54.74 -36.30
C SER A 520 11.40 -53.59 -36.02
N PHE A 521 11.52 -53.13 -34.76
CA PHE A 521 12.41 -52.03 -34.37
C PHE A 521 13.88 -52.42 -34.50
N GLU A 522 14.21 -53.70 -34.32
CA GLU A 522 15.56 -54.21 -34.57
C GLU A 522 15.94 -54.07 -36.05
N GLU A 523 15.05 -54.44 -36.97
CA GLU A 523 15.27 -54.25 -38.42
C GLU A 523 15.39 -52.76 -38.79
N PHE A 524 14.57 -51.90 -38.19
CA PHE A 524 14.65 -50.45 -38.43
C PHE A 524 15.99 -49.85 -37.97
N LEU A 525 16.52 -50.27 -36.80
CA LEU A 525 17.81 -49.80 -36.31
C LEU A 525 18.96 -50.25 -37.22
N ASP A 526 18.86 -51.42 -37.85
CA ASP A 526 19.90 -51.90 -38.75
C ASP A 526 19.88 -51.14 -40.09
N VAL A 527 18.71 -50.80 -40.62
CA VAL A 527 18.59 -49.91 -41.79
C VAL A 527 19.15 -48.52 -41.50
N VAL A 528 18.87 -47.96 -40.31
CA VAL A 528 19.40 -46.64 -39.92
C VAL A 528 20.92 -46.65 -39.81
N LYS A 529 21.54 -47.72 -39.30
CA LYS A 529 23.02 -47.85 -39.25
C LYS A 529 23.63 -47.93 -40.64
N GLU A 530 22.99 -48.67 -41.55
CA GLU A 530 23.45 -48.80 -42.93
C GLU A 530 23.38 -47.44 -43.65
N TYR A 531 22.30 -46.69 -43.42
CA TYR A 531 22.11 -45.34 -43.97
C TYR A 531 23.05 -44.30 -43.33
N GLU A 532 23.30 -44.37 -42.02
CA GLU A 532 24.26 -43.48 -41.33
C GLU A 532 25.68 -43.66 -41.88
N LYS A 533 26.07 -44.91 -42.16
CA LYS A 533 27.34 -45.23 -42.79
C LYS A 533 27.43 -44.65 -44.20
N GLU A 534 26.38 -44.82 -45.02
CA GLU A 534 26.36 -44.30 -46.39
C GLU A 534 26.39 -42.77 -46.42
N VAL A 535 25.64 -42.10 -45.53
CA VAL A 535 25.60 -40.63 -45.42
C VAL A 535 26.95 -40.07 -44.93
N PHE A 536 27.58 -40.72 -43.95
CA PHE A 536 28.89 -40.29 -43.44
C PHE A 536 29.97 -40.42 -44.50
N GLU A 537 30.03 -41.54 -45.21
CA GLU A 537 31.00 -41.79 -46.29
C GLU A 537 30.84 -40.78 -47.44
N LYS A 538 29.61 -40.32 -47.71
CA LYS A 538 29.29 -39.49 -48.88
C LYS A 538 29.33 -37.99 -48.62
N PHE A 539 29.05 -37.56 -47.38
CA PHE A 539 28.89 -36.12 -47.05
C PHE A 539 29.74 -35.64 -45.86
N GLY A 540 30.48 -36.52 -45.18
CA GLY A 540 31.31 -36.16 -44.02
C GLY A 540 30.50 -35.63 -42.83
N THR A 541 29.18 -35.87 -42.80
CA THR A 541 28.27 -35.45 -41.74
C THR A 541 27.75 -36.67 -40.98
N PHE A 542 27.60 -36.53 -39.66
CA PHE A 542 27.05 -37.57 -38.80
C PHE A 542 25.52 -37.42 -38.70
N LEU A 543 24.78 -38.50 -38.93
CA LEU A 543 23.35 -38.57 -38.68
C LEU A 543 23.11 -38.95 -37.22
N GLN A 544 22.80 -37.97 -36.37
CA GLN A 544 22.58 -38.25 -34.95
C GLN A 544 21.11 -38.62 -34.70
N VAL A 545 20.85 -39.90 -34.43
CA VAL A 545 19.53 -40.39 -34.01
C VAL A 545 19.49 -40.47 -32.48
N CYS A 546 18.70 -39.59 -31.86
CA CYS A 546 18.51 -39.58 -30.40
C CYS A 546 17.22 -40.32 -30.04
N VAL A 547 17.33 -41.29 -29.13
CA VAL A 547 16.19 -41.99 -28.52
C VAL A 547 16.00 -41.46 -27.11
N HIS A 548 14.86 -40.83 -26.86
CA HIS A 548 14.50 -40.33 -25.54
C HIS A 548 13.60 -41.32 -24.82
N VAL A 549 13.99 -41.69 -23.60
CA VAL A 549 13.18 -42.53 -22.71
C VAL A 549 12.66 -41.69 -21.56
N LEU A 550 11.34 -41.62 -21.44
CA LEU A 550 10.62 -40.89 -20.40
C LEU A 550 10.16 -41.85 -19.31
N ASN A 551 10.56 -41.58 -18.06
CA ASN A 551 10.08 -42.29 -16.88
C ASN A 551 9.14 -41.39 -16.07
N GLU A 552 7.86 -41.79 -15.96
CA GLU A 552 6.79 -40.98 -15.36
C GLU A 552 6.93 -40.76 -13.85
N GLU A 553 7.60 -41.65 -13.10
CA GLU A 553 7.63 -41.52 -11.62
C GLU A 553 8.37 -40.27 -11.12
N ASN A 554 9.28 -39.71 -11.92
CA ASN A 554 10.12 -38.59 -11.50
C ASN A 554 10.09 -37.39 -12.45
N GLY A 555 9.30 -37.44 -13.53
CA GLY A 555 9.26 -36.38 -14.55
C GLY A 555 10.61 -36.09 -15.22
N LYS A 556 11.56 -37.03 -15.18
CA LYS A 556 12.90 -36.86 -15.74
C LYS A 556 12.96 -37.45 -17.14
N VAL A 557 13.31 -36.60 -18.10
CA VAL A 557 13.63 -36.97 -19.48
C VAL A 557 15.09 -37.42 -19.50
N PHE A 558 15.36 -38.63 -19.97
CA PHE A 558 16.74 -39.08 -20.18
C PHE A 558 17.07 -38.97 -21.66
N VAL A 559 18.11 -38.18 -21.96
CA VAL A 559 18.70 -38.07 -23.30
C VAL A 559 19.86 -39.04 -23.36
N LEU A 560 19.74 -40.11 -24.13
CA LEU A 560 20.88 -40.96 -24.44
C LEU A 560 21.59 -40.37 -25.66
N GLY A 561 22.42 -39.36 -25.42
CA GLY A 561 23.24 -38.73 -26.45
C GLY A 561 24.31 -37.81 -25.85
N ASN A 562 25.59 -38.19 -26.05
CA ASN A 562 26.83 -37.44 -25.78
C ASN A 562 26.80 -36.42 -24.62
N GLU A 563 26.74 -36.91 -23.39
CA GLU A 563 27.32 -36.17 -22.25
C GLU A 563 28.75 -36.65 -22.00
N ASP A 564 29.64 -35.69 -21.68
CA ASP A 564 31.03 -35.83 -21.22
C ASP A 564 31.32 -37.19 -20.58
N ASP A 565 32.31 -37.92 -21.11
CA ASP A 565 32.68 -39.28 -20.64
C ASP A 565 32.91 -39.33 -19.12
N VAL A 566 33.37 -38.22 -18.52
CA VAL A 566 33.59 -38.07 -17.07
C VAL A 566 32.28 -38.02 -16.26
N LYS A 567 31.22 -37.41 -16.80
CA LYS A 567 29.89 -37.41 -16.15
C LYS A 567 29.21 -38.77 -16.34
N LYS A 568 29.38 -39.39 -17.51
CA LYS A 568 28.86 -40.71 -17.85
C LYS A 568 29.37 -41.79 -16.89
N ASP A 569 30.67 -41.83 -16.59
CA ASP A 569 31.26 -42.79 -15.65
C ASP A 569 30.79 -42.60 -14.20
N LYS A 570 30.60 -41.35 -13.76
CA LYS A 570 30.08 -41.04 -12.42
C LYS A 570 28.61 -41.48 -12.27
N TYR A 571 27.83 -41.38 -13.34
CA TYR A 571 26.43 -41.84 -13.36
C TYR A 571 26.30 -43.36 -13.48
N LEU A 572 27.14 -44.02 -14.28
CA LEU A 572 27.17 -45.48 -14.40
C LEU A 572 27.55 -46.15 -13.07
N LYS A 573 28.49 -45.58 -12.31
CA LYS A 573 28.78 -46.01 -10.93
C LYS A 573 27.58 -45.88 -9.99
N LYS A 574 26.75 -44.86 -10.16
CA LYS A 574 25.57 -44.62 -9.33
C LYS A 574 24.43 -45.59 -9.63
N LEU A 575 24.27 -46.00 -10.89
CA LEU A 575 23.30 -47.02 -11.31
C LEU A 575 23.74 -48.43 -10.89
N LYS A 576 25.04 -48.75 -11.00
CA LYS A 576 25.62 -50.02 -10.53
C LYS A 576 25.38 -50.24 -9.03
N ASN A 577 25.59 -49.20 -8.22
CA ASN A 577 25.43 -49.28 -6.77
C ASN A 577 23.97 -49.37 -6.30
N ASN A 578 23.01 -48.85 -7.08
CA ASN A 578 21.60 -48.78 -6.65
C ASN A 578 20.73 -49.91 -7.20
N TYR A 579 21.13 -50.56 -8.30
CA TYR A 579 20.26 -51.51 -9.02
C TYR A 579 20.92 -52.84 -9.40
N GLY A 580 22.17 -53.09 -9.00
CA GLY A 580 22.82 -54.41 -9.16
C GLY A 580 23.08 -54.83 -10.61
N ILE A 581 23.27 -53.87 -11.52
CA ILE A 581 23.48 -54.13 -12.95
C ILE A 581 25.00 -54.21 -13.22
N GLU A 582 25.47 -55.36 -13.72
CA GLU A 582 26.85 -55.53 -14.17
C GLU A 582 27.01 -55.15 -15.64
N THR A 583 28.10 -54.46 -15.98
CA THR A 583 28.47 -54.07 -17.35
C THR A 583 29.81 -54.69 -17.72
N PHE A 584 29.88 -55.25 -18.94
CA PHE A 584 31.15 -55.62 -19.59
C PHE A 584 31.61 -54.49 -20.51
N SER A 585 32.93 -54.24 -20.55
CA SER A 585 33.51 -53.17 -21.36
C SER A 585 33.59 -53.57 -22.84
N GLY A 586 32.75 -52.94 -23.65
CA GLY A 586 32.77 -52.97 -25.10
C GLY A 586 31.83 -51.88 -25.62
N LYS A 587 32.16 -51.24 -26.75
CA LYS A 587 31.60 -49.95 -27.19
C LYS A 587 30.09 -49.91 -27.53
N TYR A 588 29.29 -50.93 -27.23
CA TYR A 588 27.83 -50.89 -27.39
C TYR A 588 27.16 -51.76 -26.32
N LEU A 589 26.03 -51.31 -25.77
CA LEU A 589 25.20 -52.10 -24.85
C LEU A 589 23.91 -52.50 -25.58
N LEU A 590 23.76 -53.80 -25.85
CA LEU A 590 22.48 -54.44 -26.22
C LEU A 590 21.71 -54.79 -24.95
N PHE A 591 20.37 -54.69 -24.98
CA PHE A 591 19.50 -55.29 -23.96
C PHE A 591 19.00 -56.65 -24.44
N PHE A 592 19.31 -57.72 -23.70
CA PHE A 592 18.55 -58.98 -23.76
C PHE A 592 17.50 -58.97 -22.64
N LEU A 593 16.22 -59.16 -22.99
CA LEU A 593 15.19 -59.53 -22.03
C LEU A 593 15.22 -61.05 -21.86
N LYS A 594 15.63 -61.51 -20.68
CA LYS A 594 15.59 -62.93 -20.33
C LYS A 594 14.13 -63.38 -20.18
N LYS A 595 13.73 -64.33 -21.03
CA LYS A 595 12.52 -65.14 -20.93
C LYS A 595 12.71 -66.17 -19.81
N GLU A 596 11.87 -66.16 -18.77
CA GLU A 596 11.48 -67.34 -17.98
C GLU A 596 10.37 -67.02 -16.94
N SER A 597 9.20 -67.62 -17.20
CA SER A 597 8.18 -68.17 -16.28
C SER A 597 7.76 -67.43 -14.98
N ILE A 598 6.53 -66.90 -15.03
CA ILE A 598 5.39 -67.02 -14.07
C ILE A 598 5.70 -66.98 -12.55
N ILE A 599 5.23 -65.92 -11.87
CA ILE A 599 4.20 -65.92 -10.80
C ILE A 599 3.67 -64.49 -10.60
N VAL A 600 2.36 -64.41 -10.35
CA VAL A 600 1.47 -63.24 -10.33
C VAL A 600 1.92 -62.10 -9.40
N GLY A 601 2.00 -60.89 -9.97
CA GLY A 601 2.20 -59.64 -9.23
C GLY A 601 2.24 -58.45 -10.18
N SER A 602 1.06 -57.85 -10.43
CA SER A 602 0.83 -56.71 -11.32
C SER A 602 1.75 -55.52 -11.00
N PHE A 603 2.70 -55.20 -11.88
CA PHE A 603 3.24 -53.85 -12.11
C PHE A 603 3.93 -53.80 -13.48
N MET A 604 3.14 -53.57 -14.55
CA MET A 604 3.66 -53.33 -15.89
C MET A 604 4.31 -51.93 -15.96
N ARG A 605 5.63 -51.88 -16.17
CA ARG A 605 6.42 -50.65 -16.37
C ARG A 605 6.36 -50.23 -17.84
N LYS A 606 6.00 -48.97 -18.13
CA LYS A 606 5.93 -48.43 -19.49
C LYS A 606 7.21 -47.69 -19.87
N ILE A 607 7.69 -47.90 -21.08
CA ILE A 607 8.86 -47.24 -21.68
C ILE A 607 8.37 -46.53 -22.95
N TRP A 608 8.82 -45.29 -23.16
CA TRP A 608 8.51 -44.49 -24.36
C TRP A 608 9.77 -44.27 -25.19
N ILE A 609 9.64 -44.21 -26.52
CA ILE A 609 10.70 -43.84 -27.47
C ILE A 609 10.19 -42.68 -28.32
N ILE A 610 10.91 -41.55 -28.32
CA ILE A 610 10.67 -40.42 -29.23
C ILE A 610 11.89 -40.28 -30.13
N LEU A 611 11.69 -40.32 -31.45
CA LEU A 611 12.72 -40.13 -32.46
C LEU A 611 12.70 -38.68 -32.97
N MET A 612 13.82 -37.97 -32.87
CA MET A 612 13.99 -36.66 -33.50
C MET A 612 15.24 -36.67 -34.38
N ILE A 613 15.09 -36.26 -35.64
CA ILE A 613 16.18 -36.15 -36.61
C ILE A 613 16.59 -34.68 -36.70
N LYS A 614 17.85 -34.39 -36.37
CA LYS A 614 18.43 -33.04 -36.46
C LYS A 614 19.47 -33.01 -37.58
N LEU A 615 19.19 -32.25 -38.64
CA LEU A 615 20.14 -31.94 -39.69
C LEU A 615 20.83 -30.60 -39.34
N ASN A 616 22.15 -30.60 -39.19
CA ASN A 616 22.90 -29.37 -38.94
C ASN A 616 23.30 -28.73 -40.28
N GLY A 617 22.71 -27.56 -40.58
CA GLY A 617 23.08 -26.69 -41.69
C GLY A 617 22.51 -25.26 -41.49
N PHE A 618 23.36 -24.26 -41.73
CA PHE A 618 23.21 -22.82 -41.47
C PHE A 618 21.92 -22.13 -41.99
N ALA A 619 21.36 -21.18 -41.20
CA ALA A 619 21.31 -19.73 -41.51
C ALA A 619 20.47 -18.93 -40.49
N LEU A 620 21.12 -17.95 -39.84
CA LEU A 620 20.50 -16.83 -39.15
C LEU A 620 19.87 -15.88 -40.19
N MET A 621 18.63 -15.44 -39.98
CA MET A 621 18.26 -14.05 -40.29
C MET A 621 17.08 -13.58 -39.45
N ASN A 622 17.32 -12.50 -38.71
CA ASN A 622 16.32 -11.69 -38.01
C ASN A 622 15.25 -11.17 -38.97
N MET A 623 13.99 -11.10 -38.51
CA MET A 623 13.27 -9.82 -38.48
C MET A 623 12.03 -9.89 -37.58
N MET A 624 11.92 -8.87 -36.72
CA MET A 624 10.66 -8.35 -36.20
C MET A 624 9.70 -8.05 -37.36
N ILE A 625 8.48 -8.57 -37.31
CA ILE A 625 7.20 -7.87 -37.08
C ILE A 625 6.25 -8.88 -36.44
#